data_AF-A0A809MXI8-F1
#
_entry.id   AF-A0A809MXI8-F1
#
_cell.length_a   1.000
_cell.length_b   1.000
_cell.length_c   1.000
_cell.angle_alpha   90.00
_cell.angle_beta   90.00
_cell.angle_gamma   90.00
#
_symmetry.space_group_name_H-M   'P 1'
#
loop_
_entity.id
_entity.type
_entity.pdbx_description
1 polymer ?
#
loop_
_entity_poly.entity_id
_entity_poly.type
_entity_poly.pdbx_seq_one_letter_code
_entity_poly.pdbx_strand_id
1 'polypeptide(L)'
;MRKEKLRPLRIFISSAMKNPDKPERKRILELRTSLNDRLTKYQFIEPFILEQDISSILEPETEYLTQLVDSNLVIVLLDSEYPIPAGVQIEITAARNHQIPRLFCILPSKNDKGSKMQQQLLAQGENNWVQVLPRSEDYLDEIENILFNQMVTTFKAFFNKNSPIFNEEQLNTINSSDESFVPDTSFLFEKTMFKKIGLSKEMIRTRVFHDTLGRKRDAADSPIDESVSNLILRIFYNKRLPFNWDKLMFLGIQSANPKTTLPEPLKKVLTAKLKAVYLFFSSKPKEASKTLKELLRNAEINEVPTWMLQDTLIDPPQLTKYRSRRKESAE
;
A
#
# COMPACT_ATOMS: atom_id res chain seq x y z
N MET A 1 7.79 -9.63 -27.36
CA MET A 1 7.78 -10.11 -25.95
C MET A 1 6.70 -11.17 -25.82
N ARG A 2 7.06 -12.41 -25.45
CA ARG A 2 6.07 -13.43 -25.07
C ARG A 2 5.43 -12.97 -23.75
N LYS A 3 4.10 -12.87 -23.68
CA LYS A 3 3.41 -12.63 -22.42
C LYS A 3 3.68 -13.85 -21.53
N GLU A 4 4.46 -13.69 -20.47
CA GLU A 4 4.51 -14.71 -19.42
C GLU A 4 3.09 -14.88 -18.89
N LYS A 5 2.58 -16.11 -18.95
CA LYS A 5 1.26 -16.44 -18.43
C LYS A 5 1.36 -16.37 -16.91
N LEU A 6 0.66 -15.41 -16.31
CA LEU A 6 0.60 -15.28 -14.85
C LEU A 6 0.09 -16.60 -14.26
N ARG A 7 0.81 -17.12 -13.26
CA ARG A 7 0.37 -18.31 -12.53
C ARG A 7 -0.75 -17.91 -11.57
N PRO A 8 -1.83 -18.71 -11.46
CA PRO A 8 -2.89 -18.45 -10.49
C PRO A 8 -2.37 -18.65 -9.06
N LEU A 9 -3.05 -18.03 -8.10
CA LEU A 9 -2.83 -18.22 -6.68
C LEU A 9 -3.35 -19.61 -6.27
N ARG A 10 -2.45 -20.50 -5.85
CA ARG A 10 -2.79 -21.84 -5.39
C ARG A 10 -3.31 -21.80 -3.96
N ILE A 11 -4.52 -22.28 -3.73
CA ILE A 11 -5.16 -22.27 -2.40
C ILE A 11 -5.50 -23.70 -1.99
N PHE A 12 -4.88 -24.18 -0.92
CA PHE A 12 -5.23 -25.45 -0.30
C PHE A 12 -6.40 -25.27 0.66
N ILE A 13 -7.50 -26.03 0.50
CA ILE A 13 -8.64 -25.96 1.41
C ILE A 13 -8.66 -27.21 2.31
N SER A 14 -8.21 -27.02 3.54
CA SER A 14 -8.16 -28.00 4.61
C SER A 14 -9.48 -28.04 5.39
N SER A 15 -10.00 -29.25 5.64
CA SER A 15 -11.12 -29.45 6.58
C SER A 15 -11.13 -30.89 7.08
N ALA A 16 -12.05 -31.20 8.00
CA ALA A 16 -12.38 -32.60 8.24
C ALA A 16 -12.87 -33.26 6.95
N MET A 17 -12.36 -34.45 6.66
CA MET A 17 -12.81 -35.30 5.56
C MET A 17 -13.97 -36.20 5.98
N LYS A 18 -14.62 -36.80 4.98
CA LYS A 18 -15.68 -37.78 5.18
C LYS A 18 -15.11 -38.98 5.95
N ASN A 19 -15.65 -39.24 7.13
CA ASN A 19 -15.31 -40.39 7.94
C ASN A 19 -16.60 -41.20 8.18
N PRO A 20 -16.65 -42.50 7.81
CA PRO A 20 -17.82 -43.36 8.04
C PRO A 20 -18.30 -43.36 9.50
N ASP A 21 -17.39 -43.20 10.46
CA ASP A 21 -17.67 -43.25 11.90
C ASP A 21 -18.13 -41.90 12.47
N LYS A 22 -18.07 -40.81 11.68
CA LYS A 22 -18.42 -39.43 12.10
C LYS A 22 -19.21 -38.69 11.01
N PRO A 23 -20.44 -39.14 10.67
CA PRO A 23 -21.25 -38.57 9.61
C PRO A 23 -21.77 -37.15 9.90
N GLU A 24 -21.69 -36.71 11.15
CA GLU A 24 -22.25 -35.42 11.61
C GLU A 24 -21.50 -34.18 11.07
N ARG A 25 -20.35 -34.38 10.42
CA ARG A 25 -19.53 -33.29 9.85
C ARG A 25 -20.03 -32.80 8.48
N LYS A 26 -21.29 -33.08 8.13
CA LYS A 26 -21.90 -32.72 6.84
C LYS A 26 -21.73 -31.23 6.50
N ARG A 27 -21.94 -30.35 7.48
CA ARG A 27 -21.84 -28.89 7.32
C ARG A 27 -20.47 -28.42 6.82
N ILE A 28 -19.38 -28.91 7.41
CA ILE A 28 -18.03 -28.50 7.02
C ILE A 28 -17.63 -29.08 5.65
N LEU A 29 -18.11 -30.30 5.34
CA LEU A 29 -17.88 -30.94 4.06
C LEU A 29 -18.58 -30.18 2.92
N GLU A 30 -19.86 -29.84 3.10
CA GLU A 30 -20.63 -29.05 2.13
C GLU A 30 -20.02 -27.66 1.93
N LEU A 31 -19.61 -27.00 3.01
CA LEU A 31 -18.94 -25.71 2.95
C LEU A 31 -17.64 -25.78 2.16
N ARG A 32 -16.79 -26.79 2.43
CA ARG A 32 -15.52 -26.98 1.72
C ARG A 32 -15.74 -27.17 0.22
N THR A 33 -16.63 -28.07 -0.18
CA THR A 33 -16.92 -28.30 -1.61
C THR A 33 -17.50 -27.04 -2.26
N SER A 34 -18.45 -26.37 -1.61
CA SER A 34 -19.05 -25.15 -2.14
C SER A 34 -18.04 -24.00 -2.25
N LEU A 35 -17.10 -23.89 -1.30
CA LEU A 35 -16.03 -22.90 -1.34
C LEU A 35 -15.08 -23.18 -2.50
N ASN A 36 -14.70 -24.44 -2.70
CA ASN A 36 -13.86 -24.84 -3.82
C ASN A 36 -14.51 -24.49 -5.18
N ASP A 37 -15.78 -24.85 -5.36
CA ASP A 37 -16.54 -24.55 -6.59
C ASP A 37 -16.68 -23.03 -6.82
N ARG A 38 -16.85 -22.27 -5.73
CA ARG A 38 -16.93 -20.81 -5.79
C ARG A 38 -15.60 -20.18 -6.17
N LEU A 39 -14.50 -20.62 -5.56
CA LEU A 39 -13.16 -20.11 -5.85
C LEU A 39 -12.69 -20.44 -7.26
N THR A 40 -13.11 -21.58 -7.82
CA THR A 40 -12.81 -22.00 -9.20
C THR A 40 -13.37 -21.03 -10.25
N LYS A 41 -14.36 -20.20 -9.90
CA LYS A 41 -14.91 -19.17 -10.80
C LYS A 41 -13.92 -18.03 -11.06
N TYR A 42 -12.90 -17.86 -10.23
CA TYR A 42 -11.89 -16.80 -10.36
C TYR A 42 -10.68 -17.31 -11.12
N GLN A 43 -10.43 -16.77 -12.33
CA GLN A 43 -9.31 -17.20 -13.19
C GLN A 43 -7.91 -17.04 -12.57
N PHE A 44 -7.78 -16.25 -11.51
CA PHE A 44 -6.52 -15.99 -10.81
C PHE A 44 -6.37 -16.85 -9.54
N ILE A 45 -7.31 -17.76 -9.24
CA ILE A 45 -7.27 -18.67 -8.09
C ILE A 45 -7.35 -20.10 -8.60
N GLU A 46 -6.49 -20.97 -8.07
CA GLU A 46 -6.48 -22.41 -8.31
C GLU A 46 -6.71 -23.08 -6.95
N PRO A 47 -7.97 -23.34 -6.54
CA PRO A 47 -8.26 -24.01 -5.29
C PRO A 47 -8.01 -25.52 -5.42
N PHE A 48 -7.61 -26.15 -4.32
CA PHE A 48 -7.39 -27.58 -4.24
C PHE A 48 -8.07 -28.17 -3.00
N ILE A 49 -8.80 -29.27 -3.21
CA ILE A 49 -9.29 -30.18 -2.16
C ILE A 49 -8.87 -31.61 -2.50
N LEU A 50 -8.49 -32.38 -1.48
CA LEU A 50 -7.95 -33.73 -1.67
C LEU A 50 -8.89 -34.68 -2.40
N GLU A 51 -10.21 -34.57 -2.21
CA GLU A 51 -11.16 -35.51 -2.83
C GLU A 51 -11.35 -35.34 -4.35
N GLN A 52 -10.77 -34.32 -4.98
CA GLN A 52 -10.99 -34.03 -6.40
C GLN A 52 -9.88 -34.56 -7.33
N ASP A 53 -8.67 -34.84 -6.83
CA ASP A 53 -7.54 -35.33 -7.64
C ASP A 53 -6.95 -36.60 -7.00
N ILE A 54 -7.21 -37.76 -7.62
CA ILE A 54 -6.69 -39.07 -7.15
C ILE A 54 -6.02 -39.83 -8.31
N SER A 55 -5.58 -39.15 -9.37
CA SER A 55 -4.89 -39.79 -10.50
C SER A 55 -3.40 -39.47 -10.50
N SER A 56 -2.67 -39.96 -9.49
CA SER A 56 -1.21 -39.85 -9.44
C SER A 56 -0.52 -41.19 -9.26
N ILE A 57 0.74 -41.20 -9.69
CA ILE A 57 1.66 -42.32 -9.52
C ILE A 57 2.26 -42.30 -8.10
N LEU A 58 2.16 -41.17 -7.40
CA LEU A 58 2.62 -41.01 -6.02
C LEU A 58 1.64 -41.63 -5.03
N GLU A 59 2.15 -42.04 -3.87
CA GLU A 59 1.29 -42.43 -2.75
C GLU A 59 0.38 -41.25 -2.35
N PRO A 60 -0.92 -41.49 -2.05
CA PRO A 60 -1.89 -40.43 -1.81
C PRO A 60 -1.47 -39.40 -0.76
N GLU A 61 -0.79 -39.84 0.30
CA GLU A 61 -0.27 -38.95 1.36
C GLU A 61 0.88 -38.06 0.86
N THR A 62 1.76 -38.59 0.00
CA THR A 62 2.88 -37.86 -0.57
C THR A 62 2.42 -36.83 -1.59
N GLU A 63 1.49 -37.22 -2.47
CA GLU A 63 0.87 -36.29 -3.43
C GLU A 63 0.18 -35.13 -2.72
N TYR A 64 -0.66 -35.47 -1.77
CA TYR A 64 -1.43 -34.53 -0.96
C TYR A 64 -0.52 -33.49 -0.25
N LEU A 65 0.55 -33.95 0.41
CA LEU A 65 1.49 -33.04 1.07
C LEU A 65 2.26 -32.20 0.06
N THR A 66 2.55 -32.73 -1.12
CA THR A 66 3.20 -31.98 -2.20
C THR A 66 2.30 -30.84 -2.69
N GLN A 67 1.00 -31.09 -2.86
CA GLN A 67 0.02 -30.05 -3.24
C GLN A 67 -0.11 -28.96 -2.16
N LEU A 68 -0.08 -29.36 -0.88
CA LEU A 68 -0.07 -28.41 0.23
C LEU A 68 1.20 -27.55 0.21
N VAL A 69 2.37 -28.15 0.02
CA VAL A 69 3.66 -27.43 0.02
C VAL A 69 3.77 -26.44 -1.15
N ASP A 70 3.19 -26.76 -2.30
CA ASP A 70 3.20 -25.89 -3.48
C ASP A 70 2.09 -24.81 -3.45
N SER A 71 1.25 -24.80 -2.41
CA SER A 71 0.19 -23.82 -2.26
C SER A 71 0.71 -22.47 -1.74
N ASN A 72 0.08 -21.38 -2.16
CA ASN A 72 0.42 -20.03 -1.71
C ASN A 72 -0.34 -19.64 -0.42
N LEU A 73 -1.45 -20.30 -0.14
CA LEU A 73 -2.30 -20.08 1.03
C LEU A 73 -2.99 -21.39 1.40
N VAL A 74 -3.13 -21.65 2.71
CA VAL A 74 -3.98 -22.73 3.23
C VAL A 74 -5.18 -22.11 3.94
N ILE A 75 -6.40 -22.44 3.52
CA ILE A 75 -7.63 -22.14 4.23
C ILE A 75 -8.00 -23.35 5.08
N VAL A 76 -8.09 -23.18 6.39
CA VAL A 76 -8.43 -24.24 7.35
C VAL A 76 -9.84 -24.00 7.86
N LEU A 77 -10.77 -24.86 7.45
CA LEU A 77 -12.17 -24.83 7.85
C LEU A 77 -12.37 -25.76 9.06
N LEU A 78 -12.81 -25.19 10.19
CA LEU A 78 -13.02 -25.91 11.43
C LEU A 78 -14.45 -25.75 11.92
N ASP A 79 -15.06 -26.84 12.38
CA ASP A 79 -16.32 -26.78 13.12
C ASP A 79 -16.04 -26.92 14.62
N SER A 80 -16.33 -25.87 15.38
CA SER A 80 -16.06 -25.85 16.83
C SER A 80 -16.90 -26.83 17.65
N GLU A 81 -17.89 -27.48 17.05
CA GLU A 81 -18.62 -28.57 17.69
C GLU A 81 -17.72 -29.79 17.94
N TYR A 82 -16.70 -29.98 17.08
CA TYR A 82 -15.83 -31.14 17.07
C TYR A 82 -14.36 -30.78 17.37
N PRO A 83 -13.54 -31.74 17.85
CA PRO A 83 -12.11 -31.54 17.93
C PRO A 83 -11.48 -31.47 16.53
N ILE A 84 -10.35 -30.76 16.44
CA ILE A 84 -9.52 -30.69 15.23
C ILE A 84 -9.09 -32.12 14.86
N PRO A 85 -9.38 -32.58 13.62
CA PRO A 85 -8.99 -33.93 13.18
C PRO A 85 -7.47 -34.10 13.13
N ALA A 86 -6.97 -35.31 13.38
CA ALA A 86 -5.55 -35.63 13.28
C ALA A 86 -4.98 -35.31 11.89
N GLY A 87 -5.72 -35.64 10.82
CA GLY A 87 -5.38 -35.26 9.45
C GLY A 87 -5.16 -33.76 9.32
N VAL A 88 -6.16 -32.95 9.73
CA VAL A 88 -6.10 -31.47 9.73
C VAL A 88 -4.90 -30.94 10.52
N GLN A 89 -4.58 -31.56 11.65
CA GLN A 89 -3.42 -31.17 12.47
C GLN A 89 -2.08 -31.43 11.75
N ILE A 90 -1.97 -32.50 10.96
CA ILE A 90 -0.82 -32.77 10.10
C ILE A 90 -0.68 -31.66 9.05
N GLU A 91 -1.77 -31.25 8.41
CA GLU A 91 -1.78 -30.20 7.38
C GLU A 91 -1.35 -28.85 7.97
N ILE A 92 -1.90 -28.49 9.14
CA ILE A 92 -1.51 -27.28 9.89
C ILE A 92 0.00 -27.32 10.19
N THR A 93 0.51 -28.45 10.65
CA THR A 93 1.93 -28.63 10.99
C THR A 93 2.82 -28.54 9.75
N ALA A 94 2.42 -29.17 8.64
CA ALA A 94 3.14 -29.12 7.38
C ALA A 94 3.20 -27.69 6.81
N ALA A 95 2.07 -26.99 6.79
CA ALA A 95 1.99 -25.60 6.35
C ALA A 95 2.81 -24.66 7.25
N ARG A 96 2.83 -24.91 8.55
CA ARG A 96 3.68 -24.18 9.51
C ARG A 96 5.16 -24.40 9.21
N ASN A 97 5.59 -25.64 9.04
CA ASN A 97 6.98 -25.98 8.76
C ASN A 97 7.49 -25.36 7.44
N HIS A 98 6.61 -25.24 6.45
CA HIS A 98 6.92 -24.61 5.15
C HIS A 98 6.60 -23.10 5.11
N GLN A 99 6.25 -22.49 6.25
CA GLN A 99 5.94 -21.06 6.37
C GLN A 99 4.83 -20.57 5.43
N ILE A 100 3.91 -21.44 5.03
CA ILE A 100 2.81 -21.12 4.13
C ILE A 100 1.74 -20.35 4.91
N PRO A 101 1.28 -19.17 4.45
CA PRO A 101 0.21 -18.45 5.12
C PRO A 101 -1.03 -19.32 5.35
N ARG A 102 -1.69 -19.14 6.49
CA ARG A 102 -2.86 -19.93 6.89
C ARG A 102 -3.99 -18.99 7.30
N LEU A 103 -5.20 -19.29 6.85
CA LEU A 103 -6.43 -18.61 7.22
C LEU A 103 -7.34 -19.61 7.94
N PHE A 104 -7.58 -19.42 9.25
CA PHE A 104 -8.46 -20.31 10.00
C PHE A 104 -9.85 -19.72 10.12
N CYS A 105 -10.82 -20.44 9.56
CA CYS A 105 -12.24 -20.10 9.60
C CYS A 105 -12.96 -21.08 10.52
N ILE A 106 -13.28 -20.63 11.73
CA ILE A 106 -13.92 -21.45 12.77
C ILE A 106 -15.43 -21.18 12.74
N LEU A 107 -16.19 -22.20 12.38
CA LEU A 107 -17.64 -22.17 12.43
C LEU A 107 -18.09 -22.28 13.90
N PRO A 108 -18.92 -21.34 14.38
CA PRO A 108 -19.40 -21.37 15.75
C PRO A 108 -20.39 -22.52 15.95
N SER A 109 -20.23 -23.24 17.06
CA SER A 109 -21.19 -24.21 17.56
C SER A 109 -22.27 -23.51 18.38
N LYS A 110 -23.33 -24.26 18.71
CA LYS A 110 -24.42 -23.77 19.57
C LYS A 110 -23.93 -23.37 20.97
N ASN A 111 -22.86 -24.01 21.46
CA ASN A 111 -22.35 -23.89 22.83
C ASN A 111 -21.09 -23.02 22.97
N ASP A 112 -20.86 -22.09 22.04
CA ASP A 112 -19.76 -21.09 22.07
C ASP A 112 -18.34 -21.70 22.23
N LYS A 113 -18.13 -22.92 21.72
CA LYS A 113 -16.82 -23.58 21.74
C LYS A 113 -15.80 -22.96 20.78
N GLY A 114 -16.22 -22.01 19.92
CA GLY A 114 -15.37 -21.36 18.93
C GLY A 114 -14.19 -20.62 19.56
N SER A 115 -14.44 -19.86 20.62
CA SER A 115 -13.41 -19.10 21.34
C SER A 115 -12.34 -20.00 21.96
N LYS A 116 -12.72 -21.19 22.45
CA LYS A 116 -11.77 -22.17 23.00
C LYS A 116 -10.88 -22.76 21.90
N MET A 117 -11.45 -23.09 20.75
CA MET A 117 -10.69 -23.59 19.60
C MET A 117 -9.74 -22.52 19.05
N GLN A 118 -10.18 -21.25 19.00
CA GLN A 118 -9.32 -20.12 18.65
C GLN A 118 -8.12 -20.02 19.60
N GLN A 119 -8.36 -20.04 20.92
CA GLN A 119 -7.29 -20.02 21.92
C GLN A 119 -6.34 -21.21 21.81
N GLN A 120 -6.86 -22.41 21.50
CA GLN A 120 -6.04 -23.60 21.26
C GLN A 120 -5.07 -23.38 20.09
N LEU A 121 -5.54 -22.80 18.97
CA LEU A 121 -4.69 -22.53 17.81
C LEU A 121 -3.65 -21.45 18.11
N LEU A 122 -4.04 -20.37 18.77
CA LEU A 122 -3.11 -19.32 19.20
C LEU A 122 -2.01 -19.88 20.12
N ALA A 123 -2.37 -20.77 21.06
CA ALA A 123 -1.42 -21.44 21.94
C ALA A 123 -0.47 -22.40 21.21
N GLN A 124 -0.84 -22.89 20.02
CA GLN A 124 0.03 -23.68 19.14
C GLN A 124 1.00 -22.81 18.31
N GLY A 125 1.01 -21.49 18.52
CA GLY A 125 1.84 -20.54 17.75
C GLY A 125 1.23 -20.17 16.40
N GLU A 126 -0.08 -20.35 16.21
CA GLU A 126 -0.77 -19.80 15.05
C GLU A 126 -1.10 -18.34 15.28
N ASN A 127 -0.43 -17.47 14.55
CA ASN A 127 -0.55 -16.01 14.72
C ASN A 127 -1.30 -15.39 13.53
N ASN A 128 -1.49 -16.18 12.47
CA ASN A 128 -2.07 -15.75 11.21
C ASN A 128 -3.59 -15.98 11.26
N TRP A 129 -4.35 -14.90 11.08
CA TRP A 129 -5.80 -14.85 10.87
C TRP A 129 -6.58 -16.07 11.38
N VAL A 130 -6.71 -16.17 12.71
CA VAL A 130 -7.58 -17.15 13.37
C VAL A 130 -8.89 -16.48 13.76
N GLN A 131 -9.97 -16.77 13.03
CA GLN A 131 -11.24 -16.09 13.20
C GLN A 131 -12.40 -17.05 13.47
N VAL A 132 -13.14 -16.78 14.54
CA VAL A 132 -14.48 -17.34 14.75
C VAL A 132 -15.46 -16.54 13.90
N LEU A 133 -16.09 -17.21 12.95
CA LEU A 133 -17.05 -16.57 12.06
C LEU A 133 -18.34 -16.21 12.82
N PRO A 134 -19.01 -15.12 12.45
CA PRO A 134 -20.34 -14.82 12.99
C PRO A 134 -21.30 -15.97 12.69
N ARG A 135 -22.36 -16.11 13.49
CA ARG A 135 -23.47 -17.00 13.12
C ARG A 135 -24.13 -16.42 11.88
N SER A 136 -23.92 -17.08 10.75
CA SER A 136 -24.41 -16.68 9.43
C SER A 136 -25.16 -17.84 8.81
N GLU A 137 -26.14 -17.53 7.97
CA GLU A 137 -26.74 -18.53 7.07
C GLU A 137 -25.85 -18.78 5.85
N ASP A 138 -24.97 -17.82 5.51
CA ASP A 138 -24.03 -17.91 4.40
C ASP A 138 -22.59 -17.72 4.88
N TYR A 139 -21.91 -18.84 5.10
CA TYR A 139 -20.48 -18.86 5.44
C TYR A 139 -19.57 -18.70 4.22
N LEU A 140 -20.08 -18.90 3.01
CA LEU A 140 -19.29 -18.78 1.79
C LEU A 140 -18.94 -17.32 1.52
N ASP A 141 -19.94 -16.44 1.61
CA ASP A 141 -19.75 -15.00 1.43
C ASP A 141 -18.75 -14.44 2.46
N GLU A 142 -18.85 -14.85 3.72
CA GLU A 142 -17.93 -14.41 4.78
C GLU A 142 -16.49 -14.84 4.51
N ILE A 143 -16.27 -16.11 4.16
CA ILE A 143 -14.92 -16.62 3.89
C ILE A 143 -14.32 -15.96 2.64
N GLU A 144 -15.12 -15.77 1.58
CA GLU A 144 -14.70 -15.08 0.36
C GLU A 144 -14.31 -13.62 0.63
N ASN A 145 -15.13 -12.90 1.39
CA ASN A 145 -14.84 -11.52 1.79
C ASN A 145 -13.56 -11.43 2.61
N ILE A 146 -13.34 -12.36 3.56
CA ILE A 146 -12.11 -12.41 4.34
C ILE A 146 -10.91 -12.64 3.43
N LEU A 147 -10.98 -13.62 2.52
CA LEU A 147 -9.91 -13.91 1.56
C LEU A 147 -9.56 -12.68 0.69
N PHE A 148 -10.58 -12.00 0.15
CA PHE A 148 -10.39 -10.83 -0.72
C PHE A 148 -9.82 -9.64 0.05
N ASN A 149 -10.30 -9.39 1.26
CA ASN A 149 -9.73 -8.38 2.13
C ASN A 149 -8.27 -8.68 2.48
N GLN A 150 -7.91 -9.96 2.67
CA GLN A 150 -6.51 -10.35 2.89
C GLN A 150 -5.66 -10.14 1.65
N MET A 151 -6.15 -10.47 0.46
CA MET A 151 -5.42 -10.22 -0.78
C MET A 151 -5.20 -8.71 -0.99
N VAL A 152 -6.23 -7.89 -0.77
CA VAL A 152 -6.11 -6.42 -0.86
C VAL A 152 -5.13 -5.90 0.18
N THR A 153 -5.17 -6.40 1.41
CA THR A 153 -4.27 -5.98 2.49
C THR A 153 -2.82 -6.39 2.18
N THR A 154 -2.61 -7.62 1.72
CA THR A 154 -1.29 -8.12 1.32
C THR A 154 -0.76 -7.37 0.11
N PHE A 155 -1.61 -7.06 -0.86
CA PHE A 155 -1.24 -6.25 -2.01
C PHE A 155 -0.84 -4.83 -1.58
N LYS A 156 -1.65 -4.16 -0.74
CA LYS A 156 -1.29 -2.85 -0.15
C LYS A 156 0.01 -2.92 0.64
N ALA A 157 0.17 -3.95 1.48
CA ALA A 157 1.39 -4.17 2.25
C ALA A 157 2.60 -4.43 1.37
N PHE A 158 2.44 -5.16 0.25
CA PHE A 158 3.49 -5.38 -0.74
C PHE A 158 3.93 -4.06 -1.37
N PHE A 159 3.00 -3.16 -1.73
CA PHE A 159 3.37 -1.84 -2.24
C PHE A 159 3.98 -0.93 -1.16
N ASN A 160 3.55 -1.09 0.09
CA ASN A 160 4.14 -0.35 1.21
C ASN A 160 5.55 -0.87 1.56
N LYS A 161 5.79 -2.19 1.52
CA LYS A 161 7.08 -2.85 1.79
C LYS A 161 8.07 -2.75 0.62
N ASN A 162 7.58 -2.80 -0.63
CA ASN A 162 8.39 -2.66 -1.85
C ASN A 162 8.43 -1.23 -2.38
N SER A 163 8.01 -0.26 -1.57
CA SER A 163 8.57 1.08 -1.67
C SER A 163 10.10 0.95 -1.51
N PRO A 164 10.93 1.64 -2.32
CA PRO A 164 12.38 1.45 -2.29
C PRO A 164 12.96 1.84 -0.92
N ILE A 165 13.10 0.81 -0.07
CA ILE A 165 13.92 0.58 1.14
C ILE A 165 13.78 1.59 2.29
N PHE A 166 13.11 1.14 3.35
CA PHE A 166 13.70 1.10 4.69
C PHE A 166 14.04 -0.35 5.03
N ASN A 167 15.30 -0.62 5.38
CA ASN A 167 15.66 -1.91 5.97
C ASN A 167 15.25 -1.89 7.45
N GLU A 168 14.32 -2.77 7.81
CA GLU A 168 13.75 -2.94 9.15
C GLU A 168 14.67 -3.66 10.17
N GLU A 169 15.99 -3.62 10.01
CA GLU A 169 16.90 -4.26 10.99
C GLU A 169 17.12 -3.43 12.28
N GLN A 170 16.44 -2.29 12.44
CA GLN A 170 16.44 -1.52 13.70
C GLN A 170 15.09 -1.54 14.45
N LEU A 171 14.06 -2.24 13.95
CA LEU A 171 12.72 -2.18 14.56
C LEU A 171 12.43 -3.25 15.63
N ASN A 172 13.33 -4.21 15.84
CA ASN A 172 13.12 -5.27 16.84
C ASN A 172 13.49 -4.89 18.29
N THR A 173 13.56 -3.60 18.62
CA THR A 173 13.80 -3.15 20.00
C THR A 173 12.79 -2.16 20.55
N ILE A 174 11.61 -2.00 19.93
CA ILE A 174 10.59 -1.09 20.46
C ILE A 174 9.23 -1.80 20.56
N ASN A 175 9.14 -2.71 21.52
CA ASN A 175 7.90 -2.97 22.22
C ASN A 175 7.71 -1.88 23.28
N SER A 176 7.09 -0.77 22.90
CA SER A 176 6.29 0.08 23.79
C SER A 176 5.74 1.24 22.98
N SER A 177 4.42 1.37 22.95
CA SER A 177 3.68 2.63 22.84
C SER A 177 4.44 3.81 22.20
N ASP A 178 4.28 4.03 20.91
CA ASP A 178 4.49 5.36 20.35
C ASP A 178 3.49 5.59 19.22
N GLU A 179 2.64 6.60 19.45
CA GLU A 179 1.87 7.25 18.42
C GLU A 179 2.79 7.59 17.25
N SER A 180 2.31 7.40 16.03
CA SER A 180 2.99 7.91 14.83
C SER A 180 3.38 9.37 15.07
N PHE A 181 4.69 9.67 15.10
CA PHE A 181 5.19 11.03 15.17
C PHE A 181 4.69 11.78 13.93
N VAL A 182 3.56 12.46 14.07
CA VAL A 182 3.11 13.51 13.15
C VAL A 182 3.69 14.79 13.75
N PRO A 183 4.83 15.29 13.27
CA PRO A 183 5.30 16.58 13.74
C PRO A 183 4.18 17.60 13.50
N ASP A 184 3.76 18.30 14.56
CA ASP A 184 2.75 19.36 14.45
C ASP A 184 3.31 20.44 13.51
N THR A 185 2.93 20.40 12.23
CA THR A 185 3.42 21.33 11.22
C THR A 185 2.72 22.68 11.25
N SER A 186 1.74 22.86 12.15
CA SER A 186 0.89 24.06 12.19
C SER A 186 1.68 25.34 12.53
N PHE A 187 2.86 25.21 13.15
CA PHE A 187 3.76 26.32 13.45
C PHE A 187 4.78 26.64 12.35
N LEU A 188 4.89 25.83 11.28
CA LEU A 188 5.97 26.00 10.28
C LEU A 188 5.74 27.15 9.31
N PHE A 189 4.47 27.55 9.12
CA PHE A 189 4.08 28.59 8.17
C PHE A 189 3.02 29.51 8.78
N GLU A 190 3.25 30.81 8.72
CA GLU A 190 2.28 31.80 9.17
C GLU A 190 1.07 31.82 8.21
N LYS A 191 -0.14 31.55 8.70
CA LYS A 191 -1.38 31.61 7.88
C LYS A 191 -1.59 32.95 7.17
N THR A 192 -1.00 34.03 7.69
CA THR A 192 -1.02 35.37 7.07
C THR A 192 -0.26 35.41 5.74
N MET A 193 0.67 34.48 5.47
CA MET A 193 1.41 34.39 4.21
C MET A 193 0.48 34.26 2.99
N PHE A 194 -0.66 33.58 3.15
CA PHE A 194 -1.64 33.42 2.07
C PHE A 194 -2.31 34.74 1.68
N LYS A 195 -2.25 35.77 2.53
CA LYS A 195 -2.74 37.12 2.18
C LYS A 195 -1.75 37.88 1.30
N LYS A 196 -0.50 37.42 1.19
CA LYS A 196 0.59 38.08 0.45
C LYS A 196 0.73 37.60 -1.01
N ILE A 197 -0.20 36.77 -1.52
CA ILE A 197 -0.13 36.16 -2.87
C ILE A 197 -1.32 36.58 -3.77
N GLY A 198 -1.68 37.87 -3.73
CA GLY A 198 -2.88 38.38 -4.38
C GLY A 198 -2.89 38.25 -5.91
N LEU A 199 -1.79 38.57 -6.57
CA LEU A 199 -1.67 38.48 -8.03
C LEU A 199 -1.78 37.03 -8.49
N SER A 200 -1.03 36.13 -7.86
CA SER A 200 -1.03 34.71 -8.18
C SER A 200 -2.42 34.08 -8.03
N LYS A 201 -3.16 34.45 -6.97
CA LYS A 201 -4.54 34.02 -6.76
C LYS A 201 -5.46 34.45 -7.88
N GLU A 202 -5.36 35.70 -8.31
CA GLU A 202 -6.18 36.22 -9.39
C GLU A 202 -5.84 35.57 -10.73
N MET A 203 -4.55 35.33 -11.02
CA MET A 203 -4.13 34.63 -12.22
C MET A 203 -4.73 33.22 -12.31
N ILE A 204 -4.71 32.46 -11.21
CA ILE A 204 -5.37 31.14 -11.15
C ILE A 204 -6.88 31.28 -11.27
N ARG A 205 -7.52 32.22 -10.57
CA ARG A 205 -8.96 32.47 -10.63
C ARG A 205 -9.44 32.75 -12.07
N THR A 206 -8.71 33.61 -12.76
CA THR A 206 -9.02 33.98 -14.15
C THR A 206 -8.76 32.82 -15.13
N ARG A 207 -7.69 32.03 -14.91
CA ARG A 207 -7.26 31.02 -15.89
C ARG A 207 -7.85 29.63 -15.70
N VAL A 208 -8.07 29.22 -14.46
CA VAL A 208 -8.61 27.90 -14.13
C VAL A 208 -10.14 27.96 -13.97
N PHE A 209 -10.64 29.02 -13.34
CA PHE A 209 -12.07 29.14 -13.01
C PHE A 209 -12.83 30.10 -13.94
N HIS A 210 -12.15 30.72 -14.92
CA HIS A 210 -12.72 31.70 -15.87
C HIS A 210 -13.48 32.85 -15.20
N ASP A 211 -13.15 33.14 -13.94
CA ASP A 211 -13.84 34.13 -13.15
C ASP A 211 -13.17 35.49 -13.31
N THR A 212 -13.82 36.36 -14.09
CA THR A 212 -13.38 37.72 -14.40
C THR A 212 -14.03 38.79 -13.53
N LEU A 213 -14.81 38.40 -12.50
CA LEU A 213 -15.54 39.33 -11.62
C LEU A 213 -14.66 39.93 -10.51
N GLY A 214 -13.40 39.48 -10.41
CA GLY A 214 -12.42 40.00 -9.45
C GLY A 214 -11.77 41.33 -9.85
N ARG A 215 -11.19 42.05 -8.87
CA ARG A 215 -10.29 43.17 -9.15
C ARG A 215 -9.07 42.66 -9.92
N LYS A 216 -8.76 43.30 -11.05
CA LYS A 216 -7.50 43.11 -11.74
C LYS A 216 -6.34 43.67 -10.93
N ARG A 217 -5.30 42.88 -10.72
CA ARG A 217 -4.05 43.25 -10.09
C ARG A 217 -2.97 43.20 -11.15
N ASP A 218 -2.27 44.31 -11.28
CA ASP A 218 -1.20 44.46 -12.27
C ASP A 218 0.20 44.25 -11.65
N ALA A 219 0.28 44.14 -10.32
CA ALA A 219 1.53 44.00 -9.58
C ALA A 219 1.43 42.94 -8.48
N ALA A 220 2.57 42.30 -8.20
CA ALA A 220 2.73 41.32 -7.12
C ALA A 220 2.72 42.01 -5.76
N ASP A 221 2.04 41.41 -4.78
CA ASP A 221 1.95 41.96 -3.41
C ASP A 221 3.22 41.72 -2.58
N SER A 222 4.07 40.79 -2.99
CA SER A 222 5.26 40.38 -2.25
C SER A 222 6.24 39.58 -3.12
N PRO A 223 7.49 39.34 -2.66
CA PRO A 223 8.45 38.52 -3.40
C PRO A 223 8.01 37.07 -3.63
N ILE A 224 7.22 36.49 -2.71
CA ILE A 224 6.62 35.16 -2.92
C ILE A 224 5.53 35.21 -3.99
N ASP A 225 4.72 36.28 -4.05
CA ASP A 225 3.71 36.46 -5.09
C ASP A 225 4.33 36.65 -6.47
N GLU A 226 5.42 37.40 -6.55
CA GLU A 226 6.19 37.55 -7.79
C GLU A 226 6.77 36.20 -8.24
N SER A 227 7.32 35.41 -7.33
CA SER A 227 7.88 34.11 -7.66
C SER A 227 6.80 33.11 -8.11
N VAL A 228 5.65 33.08 -7.44
CA VAL A 228 4.53 32.19 -7.81
C VAL A 228 3.89 32.63 -9.13
N SER A 229 3.67 33.92 -9.35
CA SER A 229 3.13 34.44 -10.61
C SER A 229 4.07 34.14 -11.79
N ASN A 230 5.38 34.24 -11.62
CA ASN A 230 6.36 33.80 -12.63
C ASN A 230 6.23 32.30 -12.97
N LEU A 231 5.99 31.45 -11.97
CA LEU A 231 5.75 30.01 -12.20
C LEU A 231 4.43 29.77 -12.94
N ILE A 232 3.36 30.48 -12.59
CA ILE A 232 2.08 30.41 -13.29
C ILE A 232 2.26 30.84 -14.76
N LEU A 233 3.00 31.92 -15.00
CA LEU A 233 3.32 32.40 -16.35
C LEU A 233 4.11 31.35 -17.16
N ARG A 234 5.03 30.64 -16.50
CA ARG A 234 5.76 29.52 -17.10
C ARG A 234 4.81 28.39 -17.49
N ILE A 235 3.90 28.00 -16.60
CA ILE A 235 2.98 26.87 -16.80
C ILE A 235 1.98 27.16 -17.94
N PHE A 236 1.30 28.31 -17.90
CA PHE A 236 0.19 28.58 -18.82
C PHE A 236 0.60 29.27 -20.12
N TYR A 237 1.73 29.98 -20.13
CA TYR A 237 2.14 30.77 -21.30
C TYR A 237 3.58 30.49 -21.73
N ASN A 238 4.23 29.49 -21.15
CA ASN A 238 5.59 29.09 -21.50
C ASN A 238 6.62 30.23 -21.37
N LYS A 239 6.34 31.29 -20.59
CA LYS A 239 7.32 32.36 -20.32
C LYS A 239 8.53 31.78 -19.60
N ARG A 240 9.73 32.34 -19.82
CA ARG A 240 10.93 31.87 -19.13
C ARG A 240 10.85 32.21 -17.64
N LEU A 241 11.27 31.27 -16.79
CA LEU A 241 11.49 31.58 -15.37
C LEU A 241 12.67 32.55 -15.24
N PRO A 242 12.64 33.50 -14.28
CA PRO A 242 13.80 34.30 -13.93
C PRO A 242 15.03 33.45 -13.60
N PHE A 243 16.22 34.03 -13.82
CA PHE A 243 17.47 33.40 -13.40
C PHE A 243 17.48 33.24 -11.87
N ASN A 244 17.88 32.07 -11.37
CA ASN A 244 17.84 31.71 -9.95
C ASN A 244 16.42 31.81 -9.31
N TRP A 245 15.37 31.54 -10.09
CA TRP A 245 13.99 31.56 -9.59
C TRP A 245 13.81 30.69 -8.33
N ASP A 246 14.50 29.56 -8.23
CA ASP A 246 14.49 28.68 -7.05
C ASP A 246 14.95 29.40 -5.78
N LYS A 247 16.02 30.20 -5.87
CA LYS A 247 16.53 31.00 -4.75
C LYS A 247 15.61 32.16 -4.41
N LEU A 248 15.07 32.85 -5.43
CA LEU A 248 14.12 33.96 -5.24
C LEU A 248 12.85 33.48 -4.56
N MET A 249 12.31 32.33 -4.97
CA MET A 249 11.15 31.71 -4.34
C MET A 249 11.43 31.35 -2.88
N PHE A 250 12.60 30.78 -2.59
CA PHE A 250 12.99 30.44 -1.22
C PHE A 250 13.09 31.68 -0.31
N LEU A 251 13.74 32.75 -0.78
CA LEU A 251 13.80 34.03 -0.08
C LEU A 251 12.40 34.63 0.11
N GLY A 252 11.54 34.51 -0.90
CA GLY A 252 10.13 34.89 -0.82
C GLY A 252 9.41 34.18 0.32
N ILE A 253 9.57 32.85 0.42
CA ILE A 253 8.99 32.05 1.52
C ILE A 253 9.52 32.54 2.88
N GLN A 254 10.83 32.79 3.02
CA GLN A 254 11.40 33.28 4.27
C GLN A 254 10.86 34.66 4.65
N SER A 255 10.83 35.61 3.70
CA SER A 255 10.28 36.96 3.92
C SER A 255 8.79 36.95 4.27
N ALA A 256 8.05 35.95 3.78
CA ALA A 256 6.65 35.79 4.08
C ALA A 256 6.40 35.23 5.49
N ASN A 257 7.40 34.59 6.11
CA ASN A 257 7.37 33.90 7.41
C ASN A 257 8.41 34.47 8.40
N PRO A 258 8.35 35.78 8.76
CA PRO A 258 9.40 36.41 9.56
C PRO A 258 9.45 35.96 11.02
N LYS A 259 8.36 35.43 11.58
CA LYS A 259 8.29 35.01 13.00
C LYS A 259 8.60 33.52 13.19
N THR A 260 8.84 32.80 12.10
CA THR A 260 9.00 31.34 12.09
C THR A 260 10.31 30.97 11.43
N THR A 261 11.25 30.46 12.24
CA THR A 261 12.50 29.92 11.71
C THR A 261 12.23 28.54 11.15
N LEU A 262 12.30 28.39 9.83
CA LEU A 262 12.21 27.08 9.20
C LEU A 262 13.35 26.19 9.74
N PRO A 263 13.06 24.96 10.20
CA PRO A 263 14.09 24.00 10.59
C PRO A 263 15.05 23.73 9.43
N GLU A 264 16.34 23.51 9.73
CA GLU A 264 17.36 23.26 8.71
C GLU A 264 17.05 22.06 7.79
N PRO A 265 16.53 20.93 8.31
CA PRO A 265 16.08 19.82 7.47
C PRO A 265 14.99 20.24 6.48
N LEU A 266 14.04 21.06 6.91
CA LEU A 266 12.97 21.57 6.05
C LEU A 266 13.51 22.52 4.97
N LYS A 267 14.48 23.38 5.31
CA LYS A 267 15.15 24.25 4.33
C LYS A 267 15.86 23.43 3.25
N LYS A 268 16.54 22.34 3.64
CA LYS A 268 17.23 21.43 2.72
C LYS A 268 16.26 20.80 1.71
N VAL A 269 15.13 20.28 2.20
CA VAL A 269 14.08 19.70 1.34
C VAL A 269 13.49 20.76 0.42
N LEU A 270 13.05 21.92 0.95
CA LEU A 270 12.47 22.99 0.15
C LEU A 270 13.42 23.48 -0.95
N THR A 271 14.69 23.70 -0.60
CA THR A 271 15.70 24.16 -1.55
C THR A 271 15.88 23.17 -2.71
N ALA A 272 16.00 21.88 -2.41
CA ALA A 272 16.16 20.85 -3.42
C ALA A 272 14.91 20.72 -4.33
N LYS A 273 13.69 20.79 -3.76
CA LYS A 273 12.45 20.76 -4.55
C LYS A 273 12.32 21.97 -5.48
N LEU A 274 12.57 23.18 -4.97
CA LEU A 274 12.53 24.41 -5.77
C LEU A 274 13.56 24.39 -6.91
N LYS A 275 14.78 23.92 -6.62
CA LYS A 275 15.83 23.72 -7.62
C LYS A 275 15.42 22.72 -8.70
N ALA A 276 14.76 21.62 -8.33
CA ALA A 276 14.28 20.64 -9.28
C ALA A 276 13.19 21.22 -10.21
N VAL A 277 12.26 22.01 -9.68
CA VAL A 277 11.25 22.74 -10.47
C VAL A 277 11.91 23.68 -11.48
N TYR A 278 12.88 24.48 -11.04
CA TYR A 278 13.64 25.38 -11.91
C TYR A 278 14.37 24.61 -13.03
N LEU A 279 15.08 23.53 -12.69
CA LEU A 279 15.80 22.70 -13.65
C LEU A 279 14.86 22.05 -14.68
N PHE A 280 13.70 21.56 -14.24
CA PHE A 280 12.70 20.99 -15.13
C PHE A 280 12.24 22.02 -16.18
N PHE A 281 11.81 23.19 -15.72
CA PHE A 281 11.35 24.25 -16.62
C PHE A 281 12.48 24.88 -17.46
N SER A 282 13.73 24.73 -17.04
CA SER A 282 14.95 25.11 -17.78
C SER A 282 15.44 24.04 -18.76
N SER A 283 14.58 23.08 -19.13
CA SER A 283 14.90 22.00 -20.07
C SER A 283 16.03 21.06 -19.62
N LYS A 284 16.26 20.94 -18.31
CA LYS A 284 17.24 20.06 -17.67
C LYS A 284 16.58 19.00 -16.78
N PRO A 285 15.63 18.19 -17.30
CA PRO A 285 14.87 17.24 -16.48
C PRO A 285 15.72 16.12 -15.86
N LYS A 286 16.87 15.77 -16.47
CA LYS A 286 17.83 14.83 -15.87
C LYS A 286 18.49 15.39 -14.62
N GLU A 287 18.89 16.66 -14.66
CA GLU A 287 19.48 17.35 -13.51
C GLU A 287 18.43 17.53 -12.41
N ALA A 288 17.17 17.80 -12.77
CA ALA A 288 16.05 17.83 -11.84
C ALA A 288 15.87 16.47 -11.15
N SER A 289 15.78 15.37 -11.92
CA SER A 289 15.65 14.02 -11.38
C SER A 289 16.85 13.64 -10.48
N LYS A 290 18.07 13.99 -10.88
CA LYS A 290 19.27 13.77 -10.06
C LYS A 290 19.20 14.52 -8.74
N THR A 291 18.81 15.79 -8.76
CA THR A 291 18.65 16.63 -7.56
C THR A 291 17.67 16.01 -6.56
N LEU A 292 16.53 15.52 -7.05
CA LEU A 292 15.52 14.87 -6.20
C LEU A 292 15.99 13.51 -5.65
N LYS A 293 16.70 12.71 -6.45
CA LYS A 293 17.28 11.44 -5.99
C LYS A 293 18.37 11.65 -4.93
N GLU A 294 19.21 12.67 -5.09
CA GLU A 294 20.22 13.04 -4.10
C GLU A 294 19.57 13.52 -2.79
N LEU A 295 18.50 14.31 -2.88
CA LEU A 295 17.71 14.68 -1.70
C LEU A 295 17.20 13.43 -0.96
N LEU A 296 16.57 12.50 -1.67
CA LEU A 296 15.99 11.29 -1.09
C LEU A 296 17.03 10.35 -0.47
N ARG A 297 18.27 10.34 -0.98
CA ARG A 297 19.39 9.57 -0.39
C ARG A 297 19.94 10.19 0.88
N ASN A 298 19.87 11.51 1.01
CA ASN A 298 20.54 12.28 2.06
C ASN A 298 19.56 12.91 3.06
N ALA A 299 18.27 12.60 2.97
CA ALA A 299 17.24 13.08 3.89
C ALA A 299 17.05 12.04 4.99
N GLU A 300 17.30 12.44 6.24
CA GLU A 300 16.97 11.62 7.40
C GLU A 300 15.46 11.67 7.63
N ILE A 301 14.84 10.50 7.79
CA ILE A 301 13.39 10.33 7.63
C ILE A 301 12.60 10.72 8.89
N ASN A 302 13.32 11.08 9.95
CA ASN A 302 12.75 11.54 11.21
C ASN A 302 12.81 13.07 11.38
N GLU A 303 13.43 13.80 10.44
CA GLU A 303 13.66 15.24 10.57
C GLU A 303 12.64 16.13 9.84
N VAL A 304 11.83 15.54 8.95
CA VAL A 304 10.80 16.23 8.17
C VAL A 304 9.54 15.38 8.09
N PRO A 305 8.34 15.98 7.93
CA PRO A 305 7.11 15.21 7.78
C PRO A 305 7.19 14.20 6.63
N THR A 306 6.81 12.96 6.88
CA THR A 306 6.92 11.83 5.93
C THR A 306 6.24 12.14 4.59
N TRP A 307 5.10 12.85 4.62
CA TRP A 307 4.38 13.24 3.41
C TRP A 307 5.24 14.08 2.47
N MET A 308 6.15 14.92 2.99
CA MET A 308 6.97 15.82 2.18
C MET A 308 8.03 15.06 1.36
N LEU A 309 8.57 13.99 1.94
CA LEU A 309 9.48 13.06 1.25
C LEU A 309 8.72 12.14 0.28
N GLN A 310 7.54 11.65 0.68
CA GLN A 310 6.68 10.83 -0.17
C GLN A 310 6.26 11.57 -1.45
N ASP A 311 5.86 12.83 -1.33
CA ASP A 311 5.48 13.66 -2.48
C ASP A 311 6.66 13.84 -3.46
N THR A 312 7.88 13.93 -2.93
CA THR A 312 9.13 14.03 -3.71
C THR A 312 9.45 12.74 -4.48
N LEU A 313 8.95 11.57 -4.05
CA LEU A 313 9.15 10.29 -4.75
C LEU A 313 8.35 10.18 -6.06
N ILE A 314 7.28 10.97 -6.19
CA ILE A 314 6.38 10.93 -7.36
C ILE A 314 7.03 11.60 -8.58
N ASP A 315 7.83 12.64 -8.36
CA ASP A 315 8.39 13.50 -9.40
C ASP A 315 9.44 12.79 -10.30
N PRO A 316 10.46 12.07 -9.79
CA PRO A 316 11.54 11.51 -10.62
C PRO A 316 11.09 10.48 -11.68
N PRO A 317 10.16 9.53 -11.39
CA PRO A 317 9.62 8.63 -12.39
C PRO A 317 8.88 9.35 -13.53
N GLN A 318 8.11 10.40 -13.19
CA GLN A 318 7.35 11.18 -14.17
C GLN A 318 8.27 12.02 -15.07
N LEU A 319 9.31 12.62 -14.50
CA LEU A 319 10.33 13.39 -15.24
C LEU A 319 11.08 12.53 -16.28
N THR A 320 11.30 11.25 -15.95
CA THR A 320 11.97 10.30 -16.85
C THR A 320 11.05 9.89 -18.02
N LYS A 321 9.76 9.66 -17.74
CA LYS A 321 8.73 9.32 -18.75
C LYS A 321 8.38 10.48 -19.68
N TYR A 322 8.42 11.74 -19.22
CA TYR A 322 8.15 12.90 -20.07
C TYR A 322 9.16 13.03 -21.24
N ARG A 323 10.40 12.58 -21.04
CA ARG A 323 11.44 12.63 -22.07
C ARG A 323 11.30 11.57 -23.15
N SER A 324 10.86 10.34 -22.82
CA SER A 324 10.65 9.30 -23.83
C SER A 324 9.59 9.73 -24.83
N ARG A 325 8.50 10.33 -24.34
CA ARG A 325 7.42 10.87 -25.18
C ARG A 325 7.86 12.03 -26.08
N ARG A 326 8.74 12.93 -25.59
CA ARG A 326 9.28 14.03 -26.44
C ARG A 326 10.25 13.56 -27.52
N LYS A 327 10.92 12.42 -27.35
CA LYS A 327 11.76 11.83 -28.41
C LYS A 327 10.91 11.20 -29.50
N GLU A 328 9.84 10.51 -29.13
CA GLU A 328 8.89 9.88 -30.07
C GLU A 328 8.05 10.89 -30.88
N SER A 329 7.95 12.15 -30.44
CA SER A 329 7.24 13.21 -31.18
C SER A 329 8.16 14.11 -32.02
N ALA A 330 9.46 13.82 -32.07
CA ALA A 330 10.46 14.57 -32.82
C ALA A 330 11.16 13.72 -33.91
N GLU A 331 10.72 12.48 -34.08
CA GLU A 331 10.88 11.63 -35.27
C GLU A 331 9.56 11.63 -36.03
#